data_AF-A0A1Q4E2Y2-F1
#
_entry.id   AF-A0A1Q4E2Y2-F1
#
_cell.length_a   1.000
_cell.length_b   1.000
_cell.length_c   1.000
_cell.angle_alpha   90.00
_cell.angle_beta   90.00
_cell.angle_gamma   90.00
#
_symmetry.space_group_name_H-M   'P 1'
#
loop_
_entity.id
_entity.type
_entity.pdbx_description
1 polymer ?
#
loop_
_entity_poly.entity_id
_entity_poly.type
_entity_poly.pdbx_seq_one_letter_code
_entity_poly.pdbx_strand_id
1 'polypeptide(L)'
;MKAALAIALMLLAPGIAWAQDAPVPKTHYLPPDFAPNKDGFLEGWFGKHLASMGEPVLWAPHALDGYRSRFRMLVLPSFSQPYVIRIDQRADGRALIHYTLTNGRGGYGPGVAIRRKTRALDADRFARVTDALAAARFTARLPDNGGGQEFADAPRDEGMAICMDGTQLVFELLDAAGDHVVTRHECTLDVQTRALVAAMLNAADIVPDGKRGDPMP
;
A
#
# COMPACT_ATOMS: atom_id res chain seq x y z
N MET A 1 -60.30 10.47 42.41
CA MET A 1 -60.69 10.01 41.05
C MET A 1 -59.48 9.36 40.42
N LYS A 2 -59.66 8.14 39.89
CA LYS A 2 -58.62 7.23 39.38
C LYS A 2 -58.42 7.44 37.87
N ALA A 3 -57.17 7.41 37.39
CA ALA A 3 -56.77 7.02 36.02
C ALA A 3 -55.27 6.65 36.09
N ALA A 4 -54.87 5.37 36.12
CA ALA A 4 -54.68 4.43 35.00
C ALA A 4 -53.66 4.95 33.97
N LEU A 5 -52.40 4.49 34.01
CA LEU A 5 -51.82 3.26 33.41
C LEU A 5 -51.24 3.52 32.00
N ALA A 6 -49.93 3.38 31.84
CA ALA A 6 -49.31 2.70 30.69
C ALA A 6 -47.82 2.48 30.95
N ILE A 7 -47.44 1.21 31.09
CA ILE A 7 -46.06 0.71 31.11
C ILE A 7 -45.58 0.62 29.66
N ALA A 8 -44.42 1.19 29.34
CA ALA A 8 -43.70 0.93 28.10
C ALA A 8 -42.36 0.27 28.44
N LEU A 9 -42.34 -1.06 28.29
CA LEU A 9 -41.15 -1.90 28.40
C LEU A 9 -40.45 -1.90 27.04
N MET A 10 -39.40 -1.08 26.87
CA MET A 10 -38.52 -1.15 25.70
C MET A 10 -37.40 -2.15 25.95
N LEU A 11 -37.56 -3.35 25.39
CA LEU A 11 -36.51 -4.36 25.25
C LEU A 11 -35.47 -3.86 24.23
N LEU A 12 -34.29 -3.46 24.70
CA LEU A 12 -33.11 -3.24 23.87
C LEU A 12 -32.39 -4.59 23.67
N ALA A 13 -32.67 -5.25 22.54
CA ALA A 13 -31.87 -6.37 22.07
C ALA A 13 -30.58 -5.84 21.39
N PRO A 14 -29.39 -6.38 21.68
CA PRO A 14 -28.17 -6.03 20.96
C PRO A 14 -28.18 -6.72 19.59
N GLY A 15 -28.58 -6.00 18.56
CA GLY A 15 -28.32 -6.40 17.19
C GLY A 15 -26.84 -6.19 16.87
N ILE A 16 -26.02 -7.23 17.02
CA ILE A 16 -24.72 -7.29 16.34
C ILE A 16 -25.04 -7.46 14.86
N ALA A 17 -25.20 -6.33 14.18
CA ALA A 17 -25.20 -6.30 12.72
C ALA A 17 -23.80 -6.70 12.28
N TRP A 18 -23.69 -7.91 11.73
CA TRP A 18 -22.58 -8.26 10.85
C TRP A 18 -22.61 -7.22 9.75
N ALA A 19 -21.56 -6.39 9.65
CA ALA A 19 -21.38 -5.48 8.54
C ALA A 19 -21.31 -6.33 7.27
N GLN A 20 -22.44 -6.50 6.60
CA GLN A 20 -22.47 -6.97 5.24
C GLN A 20 -21.70 -5.93 4.44
N ASP A 21 -20.63 -6.35 3.77
CA ASP A 21 -19.77 -5.53 2.93
C ASP A 21 -20.63 -4.60 2.08
N ALA A 22 -20.72 -3.34 2.49
CA ALA A 22 -21.33 -2.31 1.67
C ALA A 22 -20.55 -2.29 0.35
N PRO A 23 -21.22 -2.27 -0.82
CA PRO A 23 -20.53 -2.21 -2.09
C PRO A 23 -19.66 -0.95 -2.11
N VAL A 24 -18.35 -1.15 -1.98
CA VAL A 24 -17.35 -0.09 -2.16
C VAL A 24 -17.60 0.46 -3.57
N PRO A 25 -17.77 1.79 -3.75
CA PRO A 25 -17.85 2.38 -5.08
C PRO A 25 -16.74 1.81 -5.94
N LYS A 26 -17.00 1.52 -7.23
CA LYS A 26 -15.98 1.05 -8.19
C LYS A 26 -15.00 2.19 -8.48
N THR A 27 -14.23 2.57 -7.49
CA THR A 27 -13.13 3.50 -7.61
C THR A 27 -11.97 2.67 -8.11
N HIS A 28 -11.59 2.87 -9.36
CA HIS A 28 -10.38 2.25 -9.91
C HIS A 28 -9.18 2.83 -9.19
N TYR A 29 -8.36 1.97 -8.59
CA TYR A 29 -7.18 2.38 -7.83
C TYR A 29 -5.94 2.55 -8.70
N LEU A 30 -5.86 1.77 -9.77
CA LEU A 30 -4.79 1.77 -10.75
C LEU A 30 -5.29 2.38 -12.06
N PRO A 31 -4.39 2.90 -12.91
CA PRO A 31 -4.79 3.46 -14.18
C PRO A 31 -5.26 2.34 -15.12
N PRO A 32 -6.21 2.61 -16.03
CA PRO A 32 -6.76 1.58 -16.93
C PRO A 32 -5.72 0.86 -17.80
N ASP A 33 -4.56 1.48 -18.04
CA ASP A 33 -3.45 0.97 -18.87
C ASP A 33 -2.36 0.24 -18.08
N PHE A 34 -2.35 0.31 -16.74
CA PHE A 34 -1.42 -0.46 -15.88
C PHE A 34 -1.59 -1.97 -16.01
N ALA A 35 -2.63 -2.43 -16.67
CA ALA A 35 -2.74 -3.82 -17.03
C ALA A 35 -3.58 -3.98 -18.30
N PRO A 36 -2.99 -4.38 -19.43
CA PRO A 36 -3.74 -5.11 -20.45
C PRO A 36 -4.10 -6.52 -19.96
N ASN A 37 -4.34 -6.71 -18.65
CA ASN A 37 -5.01 -7.89 -18.14
C ASN A 37 -6.46 -7.80 -18.62
N LYS A 38 -6.79 -8.58 -19.63
CA LYS A 38 -8.10 -8.60 -20.31
C LYS A 38 -9.29 -8.68 -19.34
N ASP A 39 -9.05 -9.14 -18.10
CA ASP A 39 -10.11 -9.44 -17.13
C ASP A 39 -10.08 -8.50 -15.90
N GLY A 40 -9.20 -7.50 -15.86
CA GLY A 40 -9.13 -6.52 -14.75
C GLY A 40 -8.67 -7.10 -13.42
N PHE A 41 -8.08 -8.30 -13.40
CA PHE A 41 -7.72 -9.00 -12.17
C PHE A 41 -6.71 -8.24 -11.31
N LEU A 42 -5.71 -7.57 -11.90
CA LEU A 42 -4.72 -6.79 -11.12
C LEU A 42 -5.37 -5.59 -10.41
N GLU A 43 -6.28 -4.88 -11.09
CA GLU A 43 -7.07 -3.82 -10.46
C GLU A 43 -7.96 -4.41 -9.34
N GLY A 44 -8.69 -5.48 -9.61
CA GLY A 44 -9.53 -6.13 -8.60
C GLY A 44 -8.72 -6.62 -7.39
N TRP A 45 -7.51 -7.11 -7.62
CA TRP A 45 -6.63 -7.60 -6.56
C TRP A 45 -5.96 -6.47 -5.79
N PHE A 46 -5.19 -5.59 -6.43
CA PHE A 46 -4.48 -4.54 -5.70
C PHE A 46 -5.44 -3.46 -5.19
N GLY A 47 -6.48 -3.13 -5.97
CA GLY A 47 -7.50 -2.16 -5.61
C GLY A 47 -8.24 -2.51 -4.33
N LYS A 48 -8.65 -3.78 -4.13
CA LYS A 48 -9.31 -4.18 -2.86
C LYS A 48 -8.38 -4.06 -1.65
N HIS A 49 -7.07 -4.28 -1.80
CA HIS A 49 -6.10 -4.09 -0.72
C HIS A 49 -5.90 -2.60 -0.41
N LEU A 50 -5.75 -1.76 -1.44
CA LEU A 50 -5.61 -0.31 -1.26
C LEU A 50 -6.88 0.30 -0.64
N ALA A 51 -8.06 -0.15 -1.07
CA ALA A 51 -9.34 0.23 -0.50
C ALA A 51 -9.44 -0.13 0.98
N SER A 52 -9.10 -1.36 1.38
CA SER A 52 -9.18 -1.77 2.79
C SER A 52 -8.20 -1.01 3.69
N MET A 53 -7.08 -0.58 3.13
CA MET A 53 -6.08 0.24 3.81
C MET A 53 -6.55 1.70 3.97
N GLY A 54 -7.55 2.13 3.20
CA GLY A 54 -8.04 3.51 3.17
C GLY A 54 -7.13 4.43 2.36
N GLU A 55 -6.42 3.87 1.38
CA GLU A 55 -5.54 4.65 0.52
C GLU A 55 -6.35 5.48 -0.49
N PRO A 56 -5.83 6.66 -0.89
CA PRO A 56 -6.39 7.43 -1.98
C PRO A 56 -6.06 6.79 -3.33
N VAL A 57 -6.83 7.15 -4.33
CA VAL A 57 -6.54 6.85 -5.73
C VAL A 57 -5.47 7.83 -6.21
N LEU A 58 -4.46 7.36 -6.93
CA LEU A 58 -3.32 8.19 -7.36
C LEU A 58 -3.21 8.36 -8.88
N TRP A 59 -4.07 7.73 -9.68
CA TRP A 59 -3.87 7.70 -11.13
C TRP A 59 -4.31 8.95 -11.89
N ALA A 60 -4.94 9.91 -11.23
CA ALA A 60 -5.40 11.14 -11.87
C ALA A 60 -4.69 12.37 -11.28
N PRO A 61 -4.38 13.42 -12.06
CA PRO A 61 -3.65 14.59 -11.57
C PRO A 61 -4.28 15.28 -10.35
N HIS A 62 -5.61 15.28 -10.24
CA HIS A 62 -6.30 15.84 -9.08
C HIS A 62 -6.00 15.08 -7.77
N ALA A 63 -5.49 13.85 -7.85
CA ALA A 63 -5.05 13.07 -6.70
C ALA A 63 -3.80 13.63 -6.01
N LEU A 64 -3.10 14.59 -6.64
CA LEU A 64 -2.05 15.34 -5.97
C LEU A 64 -2.58 16.08 -4.75
N ASP A 65 -3.83 16.54 -4.70
CA ASP A 65 -4.46 17.09 -3.49
C ASP A 65 -3.57 18.11 -2.72
N GLY A 66 -2.94 19.04 -3.45
CA GLY A 66 -2.02 20.05 -2.88
C GLY A 66 -0.61 19.55 -2.55
N TYR A 67 -0.31 18.28 -2.83
CA TYR A 67 1.03 17.71 -2.81
C TYR A 67 1.75 17.96 -4.15
N ARG A 68 3.08 18.06 -4.09
CA ARG A 68 3.98 18.13 -5.24
C ARG A 68 4.24 16.76 -5.83
N SER A 69 4.28 15.73 -4.99
CA SER A 69 4.40 14.34 -5.45
C SER A 69 3.85 13.39 -4.41
N ARG A 70 3.39 12.24 -4.87
CA ARG A 70 2.90 11.14 -4.03
C ARG A 70 3.51 9.85 -4.54
N PHE A 71 4.19 9.14 -3.65
CA PHE A 71 4.82 7.86 -3.95
C PHE A 71 4.30 6.78 -3.02
N ARG A 72 3.91 5.63 -3.54
CA ARG A 72 3.35 4.52 -2.79
C ARG A 72 4.06 3.20 -3.13
N MET A 73 4.35 2.43 -2.10
CA MET A 73 4.77 1.03 -2.19
C MET A 73 3.75 0.15 -1.46
N LEU A 74 3.00 -0.64 -2.21
CA LEU A 74 2.14 -1.71 -1.70
C LEU A 74 2.93 -3.01 -1.68
N VAL A 75 2.86 -3.75 -0.57
CA VAL A 75 3.51 -5.04 -0.40
C VAL A 75 2.46 -6.09 -0.04
N LEU A 76 2.33 -7.11 -0.88
CA LEU A 76 1.37 -8.20 -0.76
C LEU A 76 2.10 -9.55 -0.63
N PRO A 77 2.51 -9.97 0.57
CA PRO A 77 3.01 -11.32 0.78
C PRO A 77 1.88 -12.35 0.60
N SER A 78 2.16 -13.51 -0.02
CA SER A 78 1.13 -14.53 -0.28
C SER A 78 0.33 -14.93 0.97
N PHE A 79 1.02 -15.25 2.05
CA PHE A 79 0.43 -15.83 3.27
C PHE A 79 0.52 -14.93 4.51
N SER A 80 1.15 -13.77 4.39
CA SER A 80 1.39 -12.84 5.51
C SER A 80 0.65 -11.51 5.32
N GLN A 81 0.69 -10.69 6.37
CA GLN A 81 -0.03 -9.43 6.47
C GLN A 81 0.40 -8.42 5.40
N PRO A 82 -0.52 -7.98 4.53
CA PRO A 82 -0.29 -6.90 3.59
C PRO A 82 -0.04 -5.57 4.28
N TYR A 83 0.81 -4.75 3.69
CA TYR A 83 1.01 -3.37 4.11
C TYR A 83 1.29 -2.42 2.95
N VAL A 84 1.11 -1.13 3.22
CA VAL A 84 1.43 -0.05 2.28
C VAL A 84 2.24 1.02 3.00
N ILE A 85 3.19 1.60 2.27
CA ILE A 85 3.92 2.80 2.66
C ILE A 85 3.65 3.85 1.60
N ARG A 86 3.17 5.04 2.00
CA ARG A 86 2.99 6.19 1.10
C ARG A 86 3.76 7.39 1.61
N ILE A 87 4.43 8.11 0.72
CA ILE A 87 5.07 9.39 1.00
C ILE A 87 4.36 10.47 0.18
N ASP A 88 3.93 11.52 0.87
CA ASP A 88 3.30 12.69 0.29
C ASP A 88 4.24 13.90 0.48
N GLN A 89 4.83 14.40 -0.62
CA GLN A 89 5.68 15.60 -0.60
C GLN A 89 4.83 16.84 -0.85
N ARG A 90 4.89 17.83 0.02
CA ARG A 90 4.22 19.13 -0.15
C ARG A 90 5.03 20.06 -1.04
N ALA A 91 4.37 21.08 -1.60
CA ALA A 91 5.02 22.11 -2.40
C ALA A 91 6.11 22.89 -1.64
N ASP A 92 6.02 22.97 -0.30
CA ASP A 92 7.01 23.63 0.56
C ASP A 92 8.20 22.73 0.97
N GLY A 93 8.30 21.53 0.38
CA GLY A 93 9.37 20.58 0.61
C GLY A 93 9.18 19.67 1.83
N ARG A 94 8.19 19.91 2.69
CA ARG A 94 7.86 18.99 3.78
C ARG A 94 7.28 17.70 3.23
N ALA A 95 7.61 16.57 3.85
CA ALA A 95 7.07 15.27 3.47
C ALA A 95 6.37 14.59 4.65
N LEU A 96 5.27 13.91 4.36
CA LEU A 96 4.61 12.98 5.29
C LEU A 96 4.86 11.56 4.82
N ILE A 97 5.06 10.64 5.76
CA ILE A 97 5.03 9.22 5.49
C ILE A 97 3.85 8.57 6.22
N HIS A 98 3.13 7.74 5.49
CA HIS A 98 2.01 6.94 5.93
C HIS A 98 2.39 5.47 5.86
N TYR A 99 1.98 4.72 6.86
CA TYR A 99 2.11 3.27 6.90
C TYR A 99 0.82 2.64 7.39
N THR A 100 0.30 1.68 6.64
CA THR A 100 -0.88 0.90 7.01
C THR A 100 -0.58 -0.59 6.88
N LEU A 101 -0.91 -1.37 7.91
CA LEU A 101 -0.83 -2.83 7.96
C LEU A 101 -2.23 -3.41 8.16
N THR A 102 -2.53 -4.51 7.50
CA THR A 102 -3.81 -5.22 7.62
C THR A 102 -3.64 -6.60 8.27
N ASN A 103 -4.73 -7.17 8.80
CA ASN A 103 -4.75 -8.58 9.23
C ASN A 103 -5.11 -9.57 8.10
N GLY A 104 -5.10 -9.10 6.85
CA GLY A 104 -5.37 -9.92 5.68
C GLY A 104 -4.19 -10.82 5.28
N ARG A 105 -4.29 -11.39 4.08
CA ARG A 105 -3.21 -12.12 3.41
C ARG A 105 -3.12 -11.65 1.96
N GLY A 106 -1.93 -11.29 1.50
CA GLY A 106 -1.73 -10.65 0.20
C GLY A 106 -2.25 -11.49 -0.96
N GLY A 107 -2.04 -12.81 -0.92
CA GLY A 107 -2.54 -13.76 -1.93
C GLY A 107 -4.05 -13.99 -1.94
N TYR A 108 -4.79 -13.45 -0.96
CA TYR A 108 -6.16 -13.86 -0.69
C TYR A 108 -7.08 -12.65 -0.46
N GLY A 109 -7.25 -12.28 0.81
CA GLY A 109 -8.22 -11.30 1.27
C GLY A 109 -7.51 -10.11 1.91
N PRO A 110 -8.02 -8.89 1.69
CA PRO A 110 -7.35 -7.68 2.15
C PRO A 110 -7.42 -7.46 3.66
N GLY A 111 -8.34 -8.16 4.36
CA GLY A 111 -8.57 -7.97 5.79
C GLY A 111 -8.94 -6.52 6.13
N VAL A 112 -8.78 -6.17 7.41
CA VAL A 112 -8.98 -4.81 7.92
C VAL A 112 -7.65 -4.24 8.38
N ALA A 113 -7.51 -2.92 8.30
CA ALA A 113 -6.33 -2.23 8.84
C ALA A 113 -6.25 -2.40 10.37
N ILE A 114 -5.13 -2.96 10.84
CA ILE A 114 -4.86 -3.20 12.26
C ILE A 114 -3.78 -2.27 12.83
N ARG A 115 -3.04 -1.58 11.96
CA ARG A 115 -2.04 -0.58 12.37
C ARG A 115 -1.98 0.51 11.32
N ARG A 116 -2.06 1.77 11.76
CA ARG A 116 -1.84 2.96 10.94
C ARG A 116 -0.86 3.89 11.65
N LYS A 117 0.08 4.44 10.89
CA LYS A 117 1.03 5.45 11.36
C LYS A 117 1.13 6.55 10.31
N THR A 118 1.12 7.80 10.76
CA THR A 118 1.44 8.95 9.92
C THR A 118 2.41 9.83 10.69
N ARG A 119 3.45 10.34 10.02
CA ARG A 119 4.40 11.27 10.63
C ARG A 119 5.06 12.16 9.59
N ALA A 120 5.60 13.28 10.05
CA ALA A 120 6.56 14.04 9.27
C ALA A 120 7.83 13.21 9.04
N LEU A 121 8.34 13.28 7.82
CA LEU A 121 9.63 12.70 7.45
C LEU A 121 10.69 13.78 7.55
N ASP A 122 11.77 13.53 8.29
CA ASP A 122 12.91 14.44 8.33
C ASP A 122 13.60 14.52 6.96
N ALA A 123 14.32 15.62 6.75
CA ALA A 123 14.95 15.92 5.47
C ALA A 123 15.93 14.82 5.03
N ASP A 124 16.70 14.25 5.95
CA ASP A 124 17.71 13.23 5.64
C ASP A 124 17.07 11.91 5.21
N ARG A 125 16.01 11.47 5.92
CA ARG A 125 15.24 10.28 5.52
C ARG A 125 14.54 10.50 4.20
N PHE A 126 13.96 11.68 3.98
CA PHE A 126 13.30 12.00 2.72
C PHE A 126 14.28 12.00 1.55
N ALA A 127 15.45 12.64 1.71
CA ALA A 127 16.52 12.65 0.70
C ALA A 127 16.94 11.24 0.30
N ARG A 128 17.16 10.33 1.28
CA ARG A 128 17.50 8.93 1.00
C ARG A 128 16.44 8.21 0.16
N VAL A 129 15.15 8.46 0.44
CA VAL A 129 14.08 7.86 -0.37
C VAL A 129 14.06 8.45 -1.77
N THR A 130 14.18 9.77 -1.92
CA THR A 130 14.13 10.41 -3.24
C THR A 130 15.33 10.03 -4.11
N ASP A 131 16.52 9.91 -3.52
CA ASP A 131 17.72 9.46 -4.23
C ASP A 131 17.56 8.01 -4.71
N ALA A 132 17.04 7.13 -3.86
CA ALA A 132 16.78 5.74 -4.23
C ALA A 132 15.66 5.62 -5.29
N LEU A 133 14.62 6.46 -5.22
CA LEU A 133 13.54 6.50 -6.20
C LEU A 133 14.06 6.95 -7.57
N ALA A 134 14.89 7.99 -7.59
CA ALA A 134 15.55 8.45 -8.81
C ALA A 134 16.47 7.37 -9.41
N ALA A 135 17.21 6.67 -8.56
CA ALA A 135 18.10 5.58 -8.98
C ALA A 135 17.36 4.34 -9.51
N ALA A 136 16.14 4.05 -9.02
CA ALA A 136 15.29 2.99 -9.53
C ALA A 136 14.75 3.27 -10.94
N ARG A 137 14.75 4.55 -11.38
CA ARG A 137 14.43 5.00 -12.74
C ARG A 137 13.08 4.49 -13.27
N PHE A 138 12.05 4.42 -12.43
CA PHE A 138 10.73 3.94 -12.84
C PHE A 138 10.14 4.72 -14.01
N THR A 139 10.35 6.04 -14.10
CA THR A 139 9.89 6.87 -15.23
C THR A 139 10.63 6.60 -16.54
N ALA A 140 11.83 6.01 -16.49
CA ALA A 140 12.61 5.64 -17.68
C ALA A 140 12.42 4.16 -18.06
N ARG A 141 11.73 3.38 -17.22
CA ARG A 141 11.36 1.99 -17.51
C ARG A 141 9.93 2.01 -18.06
N LEU A 142 9.71 1.35 -19.20
CA LEU A 142 8.35 1.12 -19.68
C LEU A 142 7.55 0.41 -18.57
N PRO A 143 6.25 0.69 -18.39
CA PRO A 143 5.41 -0.06 -17.48
C PRO A 143 5.50 -1.55 -17.83
N ASP A 144 6.18 -2.34 -16.99
CA ASP A 144 6.24 -3.78 -17.18
C ASP A 144 4.96 -4.41 -16.62
N ASN A 145 3.94 -4.45 -17.49
CA ASN A 145 2.64 -5.02 -17.19
C ASN A 145 2.51 -6.46 -17.73
N GLY A 146 3.59 -7.01 -18.32
CA GLY A 146 3.59 -8.20 -19.14
C GLY A 146 4.43 -9.32 -18.54
N GLY A 147 3.93 -9.94 -17.46
CA GLY A 147 4.60 -11.08 -16.81
C GLY A 147 5.92 -10.64 -16.21
N GLY A 148 5.88 -10.21 -14.95
CA GLY A 148 6.95 -9.46 -14.30
C GLY A 148 8.32 -9.98 -14.68
N GLN A 149 9.26 -9.08 -14.98
CA GLN A 149 10.65 -9.45 -15.19
C GLN A 149 11.11 -10.42 -14.09
N GLU A 150 11.07 -11.71 -14.42
CA GLU A 150 11.98 -12.70 -13.88
C GLU A 150 13.35 -12.17 -14.26
N PHE A 151 13.97 -11.40 -13.37
CA PHE A 151 15.42 -11.29 -13.39
C PHE A 151 15.91 -12.68 -12.99
N ALA A 152 15.99 -13.58 -13.99
CA ALA A 152 16.31 -14.98 -13.83
C ALA A 152 17.66 -15.20 -13.11
N ASP A 153 18.48 -14.15 -12.99
CA ASP A 153 19.82 -14.21 -12.42
C ASP A 153 20.06 -13.23 -11.25
N ALA A 154 19.04 -12.54 -10.74
CA ALA A 154 19.22 -11.72 -9.54
C ALA A 154 19.25 -12.65 -8.30
N PRO A 155 20.34 -12.72 -7.53
CA PRO A 155 20.40 -13.57 -6.35
C PRO A 155 19.27 -13.18 -5.40
N ARG A 156 18.46 -14.17 -4.99
CA ARG A 156 17.47 -14.00 -3.93
C ARG A 156 18.21 -13.57 -2.69
N ASP A 157 17.93 -12.36 -2.22
CA ASP A 157 18.55 -11.84 -1.02
C ASP A 157 17.85 -12.45 0.19
N GLU A 158 18.42 -13.53 0.74
CA GLU A 158 17.92 -14.20 1.94
C GLU A 158 17.86 -13.26 3.17
N GLY A 159 18.51 -12.09 3.11
CA GLY A 159 18.48 -11.08 4.15
C GLY A 159 17.29 -10.11 4.09
N MET A 160 16.51 -10.11 3.00
CA MET A 160 15.34 -9.23 2.88
C MET A 160 14.09 -9.93 3.44
N ALA A 161 13.70 -9.62 4.67
CA ALA A 161 12.52 -10.20 5.36
C ALA A 161 11.16 -9.98 4.67
N ILE A 162 11.13 -9.36 3.49
CA ILE A 162 9.94 -9.07 2.69
C ILE A 162 9.73 -10.09 1.57
N CYS A 163 10.81 -10.78 1.16
CA CYS A 163 10.81 -11.63 -0.01
C CYS A 163 10.50 -13.09 0.35
N MET A 164 9.22 -13.38 0.63
CA MET A 164 8.71 -14.76 0.67
C MET A 164 8.14 -15.16 -0.69
N ASP A 165 7.92 -16.46 -0.90
CA ASP A 165 7.32 -16.97 -2.14
C ASP A 165 5.99 -16.26 -2.47
N GLY A 166 5.89 -15.77 -3.71
CA GLY A 166 4.74 -15.04 -4.26
C GLY A 166 4.50 -13.62 -3.73
N THR A 167 5.42 -13.00 -2.98
CA THR A 167 5.26 -11.58 -2.60
C THR A 167 5.22 -10.69 -3.85
N GLN A 168 4.17 -9.87 -3.95
CA GLN A 168 4.04 -8.84 -4.98
C GLN A 168 4.34 -7.46 -4.38
N LEU A 169 5.18 -6.69 -5.05
CA LEU A 169 5.46 -5.29 -4.75
C LEU A 169 4.87 -4.42 -5.87
N VAL A 170 4.09 -3.41 -5.51
CA VAL A 170 3.53 -2.45 -6.47
C VAL A 170 4.01 -1.06 -6.06
N PHE A 171 4.75 -0.42 -6.95
CA PHE A 171 5.19 0.96 -6.79
C PHE A 171 4.36 1.87 -7.67
N GLU A 172 3.95 3.00 -7.12
CA GLU A 172 3.16 4.00 -7.83
C GLU A 172 3.69 5.40 -7.50
N LEU A 173 3.95 6.19 -8.53
CA LEU A 173 4.42 7.56 -8.44
C LEU A 173 3.47 8.45 -9.24
N LEU A 174 3.00 9.52 -8.58
CA LEU A 174 2.36 10.67 -9.23
C LEU A 174 3.17 11.91 -8.88
N ASP A 175 3.55 12.71 -9.87
CA ASP A 175 4.29 13.95 -9.63
C ASP A 175 3.60 15.21 -10.17
N ALA A 176 4.18 16.37 -9.88
CA ALA A 176 3.65 17.68 -10.26
C ALA A 176 3.65 17.95 -11.77
N ALA A 177 4.42 17.20 -12.57
CA ALA A 177 4.33 17.26 -14.03
C ALA A 177 3.10 16.51 -14.55
N GLY A 178 2.42 15.75 -13.69
CA GLY A 178 1.36 14.84 -14.05
C GLY A 178 1.89 13.51 -14.58
N ASP A 179 3.21 13.26 -14.45
CA ASP A 179 3.77 11.96 -14.76
C ASP A 179 3.24 10.97 -13.73
N HIS A 180 2.62 9.91 -14.24
CA HIS A 180 2.08 8.82 -13.45
C HIS A 180 2.71 7.52 -13.90
N VAL A 181 3.32 6.82 -12.95
CA VAL A 181 4.00 5.56 -13.21
C VAL A 181 3.55 4.55 -12.18
N VAL A 182 3.18 3.37 -12.65
CA VAL A 182 2.92 2.22 -11.80
C VAL A 182 3.78 1.07 -12.31
N THR A 183 4.52 0.41 -11.41
CA THR A 183 5.31 -0.77 -11.74
C THR A 183 5.01 -1.88 -10.73
N ARG A 184 4.99 -3.12 -11.22
CA ARG A 184 4.83 -4.32 -10.41
C ARG A 184 6.14 -5.10 -10.42
N HIS A 185 6.53 -5.61 -9.27
CA HIS A 185 7.71 -6.45 -9.12
C HIS A 185 7.40 -7.65 -8.25
N GLU A 186 8.10 -8.74 -8.51
CA GLU A 186 8.18 -9.89 -7.62
C GLU A 186 9.47 -9.82 -6.80
N CYS A 187 9.82 -10.88 -6.08
CA CYS A 187 11.00 -10.88 -5.20
C CYS A 187 12.35 -10.79 -5.94
N THR A 188 12.36 -10.89 -7.27
CA THR A 188 13.55 -10.68 -8.12
C THR A 188 13.78 -9.19 -8.33
N LEU A 189 14.20 -8.47 -7.28
CA LEU A 189 14.45 -7.03 -7.35
C LEU A 189 15.90 -6.74 -7.76
N ASP A 190 16.08 -5.85 -8.75
CA ASP A 190 17.40 -5.32 -9.06
C ASP A 190 17.98 -4.51 -7.87
N VAL A 191 19.27 -4.19 -7.94
CA VAL A 191 20.00 -3.48 -6.87
C VAL A 191 19.35 -2.14 -6.50
N GLN A 192 18.86 -1.39 -7.48
CA GLN A 192 18.28 -0.06 -7.25
C GLN A 192 16.88 -0.15 -6.64
N THR A 193 16.07 -1.08 -7.11
CA THR A 193 14.74 -1.33 -6.57
C THR A 193 14.84 -1.88 -5.14
N ARG A 194 15.82 -2.74 -4.84
CA ARG A 194 16.11 -3.16 -3.45
C ARG A 194 16.53 -2.00 -2.56
N ALA A 195 17.37 -1.10 -3.06
CA ALA A 195 17.77 0.09 -2.31
C ALA A 195 16.57 0.99 -1.99
N LEU A 196 15.63 1.15 -2.93
CA LEU A 196 14.38 1.88 -2.72
C LEU A 196 13.48 1.21 -1.68
N VAL A 197 13.30 -0.11 -1.75
CA VAL A 197 12.56 -0.86 -0.72
C VAL A 197 13.19 -0.62 0.65
N ALA A 198 14.51 -0.78 0.79
CA ALA A 198 15.21 -0.56 2.06
C ALA A 198 15.05 0.88 2.58
N ALA A 199 15.16 1.88 1.69
CA ALA A 199 14.96 3.27 2.03
C ALA A 199 13.53 3.54 2.54
N MET A 200 12.51 2.98 1.89
CA MET A 200 11.10 3.10 2.28
C MET A 200 10.82 2.48 3.65
N LEU A 201 11.36 1.29 3.92
CA LEU A 201 11.21 0.64 5.22
C LEU A 201 11.89 1.42 6.34
N ASN A 202 13.12 1.88 6.11
CA ASN A 202 13.84 2.71 7.06
C ASN A 202 13.07 4.01 7.32
N ALA A 203 12.59 4.66 6.26
CA ALA A 203 11.78 5.86 6.34
C ALA A 203 10.47 5.63 7.11
N ALA A 204 9.94 4.41 7.15
CA ALA A 204 8.74 3.99 7.91
C ALA A 204 9.03 3.38 9.30
N ASP A 205 10.31 3.31 9.71
CA ASP A 205 10.78 2.56 10.90
C ASP A 205 10.24 1.11 10.94
N ILE A 206 10.14 0.48 9.77
CA ILE A 206 9.87 -0.95 9.66
C ILE A 206 11.24 -1.63 9.65
N VAL A 207 11.58 -2.22 10.79
CA VAL A 207 12.78 -3.06 10.88
C VAL A 207 12.39 -4.42 10.30
N PRO A 208 13.10 -4.94 9.27
CA PRO A 208 12.95 -6.33 8.88
C PRO A 208 13.17 -7.20 10.12
N ASP A 209 12.25 -8.10 10.46
CA ASP A 209 12.20 -8.86 11.73
C ASP A 209 13.37 -9.85 11.95
N GLY A 210 14.56 -9.60 11.40
CA GLY A 210 15.77 -10.39 11.64
C GLY A 210 16.56 -10.03 12.91
N LYS A 211 16.08 -9.12 13.77
CA LYS A 211 16.81 -8.70 14.99
C LYS A 211 15.97 -8.47 16.27
N ARG A 212 14.65 -8.64 16.26
CA ARG A 212 13.88 -8.66 17.52
C ARG A 212 13.64 -10.11 17.90
N GLY A 213 14.34 -10.57 18.94
CA GLY A 213 14.06 -11.84 19.62
C GLY A 213 12.75 -11.82 20.40
N ASP A 214 11.72 -11.14 19.90
CA ASP A 214 10.41 -11.16 20.52
C ASP A 214 9.62 -12.33 19.92
N PRO A 215 9.23 -13.33 20.73
CA PRO A 215 8.41 -14.44 20.25
C PRO A 215 7.05 -13.91 19.78
N MET A 216 6.63 -14.40 18.63
CA MET A 216 5.27 -14.18 18.12
C MET A 216 4.27 -14.87 19.06
N PRO A 217 3.15 -14.22 19.45
CA PRO A 217 2.07 -14.85 20.22
C PRO A 217 1.32 -15.92 19.41
#